data_AF-A0A388M778-F1
#
_entry.id   AF-A0A388M778-F1
#
_cell.length_a   1.000
_cell.length_b   1.000
_cell.length_c   1.000
_cell.angle_alpha   90.00
_cell.angle_beta   90.00
_cell.angle_gamma   90.00
#
_symmetry.space_group_name_H-M   'P 1'
#
loop_
_entity.id
_entity.type
_entity.pdbx_description
1 polymer ?
#
loop_
_entity_poly.entity_id
_entity_poly.type
_entity_poly.pdbx_seq_one_letter_code
_entity_poly.pdbx_strand_id
1 'polypeptide(L)'
;MRAGASISSVQGTVHDDDSVLAKLLAEQKRMKSQLDEALMAKRRLELVEKEMHDVIRARDEALADAEKWQQEALRPRKRGCIALNTAIAKTTSSPSTSTPLKSPVMSVDLKKISDMHRLEVETIEEMRIREFNARREAEQDLEKVKEKIARMEREILQRTPRSNLRSKMDEACTGKGKEKMDVDKSVADDKEKEVFAKEERKSLRGPTKDALVAICDKEGVKYVGVKQIVDNIVAHRVKKAFPPASVEVSEDQADTVGEKSSRT
;
A
#
# COMPACT_ATOMS: atom_id res chain seq x y z
N MET A 1 52.63 -75.42 12.74
CA MET A 1 52.79 -73.96 12.48
C MET A 1 52.10 -73.64 11.17
N ARG A 2 50.96 -72.94 11.19
CA ARG A 2 50.26 -72.45 9.98
C ARG A 2 50.30 -70.92 10.03
N ALA A 3 50.94 -70.31 9.03
CA ALA A 3 50.96 -68.87 8.85
C ALA A 3 49.66 -68.46 8.12
N GLY A 4 48.84 -67.64 8.77
CA GLY A 4 47.68 -66.99 8.17
C GLY A 4 48.08 -65.64 7.59
N ALA A 5 47.86 -65.44 6.30
CA ALA A 5 48.04 -64.16 5.64
C ALA A 5 46.77 -63.32 5.78
N SER A 6 46.83 -62.22 6.53
CA SER A 6 45.78 -61.21 6.62
C SER A 6 45.86 -60.28 5.41
N ILE A 7 44.83 -60.33 4.56
CA ILE A 7 44.66 -59.44 3.42
C ILE A 7 43.82 -58.25 3.93
N SER A 8 44.46 -57.10 4.14
CA SER A 8 43.82 -55.85 4.52
C SER A 8 43.11 -55.24 3.31
N SER A 9 41.77 -55.27 3.31
CA SER A 9 40.92 -54.65 2.29
C SER A 9 40.88 -53.12 2.49
N VAL A 10 41.49 -52.38 1.56
CA VAL A 10 41.42 -50.91 1.48
C VAL A 10 40.22 -50.55 0.60
N GLN A 11 39.01 -50.64 1.15
CA GLN A 11 37.77 -50.12 0.55
C GLN A 11 37.37 -48.87 1.34
N GLY A 12 37.83 -47.68 0.96
CA GLY A 12 37.60 -46.50 1.79
C GLY A 12 37.44 -45.14 1.14
N THR A 13 37.77 -44.92 -0.15
CA THR A 13 37.90 -43.52 -0.65
C THR A 13 37.17 -43.20 -1.95
N VAL A 14 36.72 -44.17 -2.75
CA VAL A 14 36.11 -43.87 -4.06
C VAL A 14 34.68 -43.32 -3.95
N HIS A 15 33.99 -43.54 -2.82
CA HIS A 15 32.58 -43.16 -2.67
C HIS A 15 32.38 -41.66 -2.37
N ASP A 16 33.40 -40.97 -1.87
CA ASP A 16 33.31 -39.56 -1.51
C ASP A 16 33.36 -38.64 -2.74
N ASP A 17 34.12 -39.01 -3.79
CA ASP A 17 34.27 -38.20 -5.01
C ASP A 17 32.95 -38.10 -5.80
N ASP A 18 32.22 -39.21 -5.93
CA ASP A 18 30.90 -39.25 -6.59
C ASP A 18 29.86 -38.39 -5.83
N SER A 19 29.95 -38.36 -4.49
CA SER A 19 29.08 -37.54 -3.64
C SER A 19 29.33 -36.04 -3.84
N VAL A 20 30.60 -35.64 -3.96
CA VAL A 20 30.98 -34.24 -4.23
C VAL A 20 30.50 -33.80 -5.61
N LEU A 21 30.67 -34.64 -6.65
CA LEU A 21 30.19 -34.34 -8.00
C LEU A 21 28.66 -34.22 -8.05
N ALA A 22 27.94 -35.13 -7.40
CA ALA A 22 26.48 -35.08 -7.32
C ALA A 22 25.98 -33.80 -6.64
N LYS A 23 26.63 -33.38 -5.55
CA LYS A 23 26.33 -32.11 -4.86
C LYS A 23 26.57 -30.90 -5.76
N LEU A 24 27.69 -30.85 -6.47
CA LEU A 24 28.02 -29.77 -7.40
C LEU A 24 26.96 -29.63 -8.52
N LEU A 25 26.56 -30.75 -9.12
CA LEU A 25 25.53 -30.75 -10.18
C LEU A 25 24.15 -30.34 -9.64
N ALA A 26 23.79 -30.74 -8.42
CA ALA A 26 22.55 -30.32 -7.77
C ALA A 26 22.57 -28.81 -7.48
N GLU A 27 23.70 -28.28 -7.01
CA GLU A 27 23.88 -26.86 -6.76
C GLU A 27 23.83 -26.03 -8.05
N GLN A 28 24.45 -26.49 -9.13
CA GLN A 28 24.38 -25.85 -10.44
C GLN A 28 22.92 -25.78 -10.95
N LYS A 29 22.16 -26.87 -10.82
CA LYS A 29 20.73 -26.90 -11.19
C LYS A 29 19.92 -25.93 -10.34
N ARG A 30 20.20 -25.85 -9.04
CA ARG A 30 19.56 -24.89 -8.13
C ARG A 30 19.83 -23.45 -8.55
N MET A 31 21.09 -23.09 -8.80
CA MET A 31 21.47 -21.74 -9.24
C MET A 31 20.83 -21.39 -10.58
N LYS A 32 20.78 -22.33 -11.53
CA LYS A 32 20.09 -22.12 -12.81
C LYS A 32 18.61 -21.83 -12.61
N SER A 33 17.92 -22.63 -11.79
CA SER A 33 16.51 -22.41 -11.48
C SER A 33 16.26 -21.05 -10.82
N GLN A 34 17.14 -20.63 -9.90
CA GLN A 34 17.05 -19.33 -9.24
C GLN A 34 17.26 -18.17 -10.24
N LEU A 35 18.18 -18.31 -11.18
CA LEU A 35 18.41 -17.31 -12.22
C LEU A 35 17.21 -17.18 -13.15
N ASP A 36 16.63 -18.31 -13.58
CA ASP A 36 15.45 -18.33 -14.44
C ASP A 36 14.23 -17.70 -13.72
N GLU A 37 14.04 -18.01 -12.44
CA GLU A 37 13.00 -17.40 -11.61
C GLU A 37 13.21 -15.89 -11.43
N ALA A 38 14.44 -15.46 -11.17
CA ALA A 38 14.78 -14.03 -11.06
C ALA A 38 14.53 -13.28 -12.37
N LEU A 39 14.86 -13.87 -13.52
CA LEU A 39 14.58 -13.27 -14.84
C LEU A 39 13.08 -13.17 -15.11
N MET A 40 12.30 -14.18 -14.74
CA MET A 40 10.84 -14.13 -14.85
C MET A 40 10.23 -13.06 -13.93
N ALA A 41 10.71 -12.96 -12.69
CA ALA A 41 10.30 -11.91 -11.76
C ALA A 41 10.63 -10.51 -12.29
N LYS A 42 11.81 -10.33 -12.89
CA LYS A 42 12.23 -9.07 -13.52
C LYS A 42 11.29 -8.65 -14.65
N ARG A 43 10.97 -9.56 -15.58
CA ARG A 43 10.02 -9.28 -16.68
C ARG A 43 8.64 -8.89 -16.18
N ARG A 44 8.17 -9.54 -15.11
CA ARG A 44 6.88 -9.19 -14.48
C ARG A 44 6.91 -7.79 -13.86
N LEU A 45 8.02 -7.41 -13.24
CA LEU A 45 8.20 -6.07 -12.68
C LEU A 45 8.26 -5.00 -13.78
N GLU A 46 9.02 -5.25 -14.85
CA GLU A 46 9.07 -4.36 -16.03
C GLU A 46 7.67 -4.13 -16.64
N LEU A 47 6.81 -5.17 -16.67
CA LEU A 47 5.43 -5.04 -17.14
C LEU A 47 4.57 -4.15 -16.22
N VAL A 48 4.65 -4.37 -14.90
CA VAL A 48 3.90 -3.55 -13.92
C VAL A 48 4.37 -2.09 -13.96
N GLU A 49 5.66 -1.85 -14.12
CA GLU A 49 6.20 -0.49 -14.28
C GLU A 49 5.64 0.18 -15.53
N LYS A 50 5.55 -0.54 -16.65
CA LYS A 50 4.95 -0.02 -17.89
C LYS A 50 3.47 0.34 -17.69
N GLU A 51 2.68 -0.55 -17.08
CA GLU A 51 1.26 -0.29 -16.79
C GLU A 51 1.08 0.92 -15.87
N MET A 52 1.95 1.07 -14.85
CA MET A 52 1.93 2.24 -13.96
C MET A 52 2.18 3.55 -14.72
N HIS A 53 3.14 3.57 -15.65
CA HIS A 53 3.39 4.74 -16.50
C HIS A 53 2.20 5.06 -17.41
N ASP A 54 1.55 4.04 -17.97
CA ASP A 54 0.38 4.22 -18.83
C ASP A 54 -0.81 4.81 -18.06
N VAL A 55 -1.03 4.36 -16.81
CA VAL A 55 -2.06 4.93 -15.92
C VAL A 55 -1.77 6.38 -15.54
N ILE A 56 -0.52 6.72 -15.21
CA ILE A 56 -0.13 8.10 -14.89
C ILE A 56 -0.37 9.01 -16.10
N ARG A 57 0.05 8.57 -17.30
CA ARG A 57 -0.16 9.31 -18.54
C ARG A 57 -1.65 9.55 -18.83
N ALA A 58 -2.48 8.52 -18.71
CA ALA A 58 -3.92 8.64 -18.90
C ALA A 58 -4.58 9.60 -17.90
N ARG A 59 -4.14 9.59 -16.63
CA ARG A 59 -4.59 10.56 -15.61
C ARG A 59 -4.23 11.99 -16.01
N ASP A 60 -3.00 12.20 -16.46
CA ASP A 60 -2.50 13.53 -16.80
C ASP A 60 -3.19 14.08 -18.05
N GLU A 61 -3.44 13.24 -19.05
CA GLU A 61 -4.26 13.58 -20.22
C GLU A 61 -5.69 13.98 -19.82
N ALA A 62 -6.33 13.20 -18.93
CA ALA A 62 -7.67 13.52 -18.44
C ALA A 62 -7.72 14.84 -17.66
N LEU A 63 -6.68 15.16 -16.88
CA LEU A 63 -6.57 16.44 -16.18
C LEU A 63 -6.38 17.61 -17.17
N ALA A 64 -5.55 17.43 -18.19
CA ALA A 64 -5.35 18.44 -19.24
C ALA A 64 -6.64 18.69 -20.04
N ASP A 65 -7.40 17.64 -20.36
CA ASP A 65 -8.69 17.77 -21.02
C ASP A 65 -9.72 18.48 -20.13
N ALA A 66 -9.79 18.15 -18.84
CA ALA A 66 -10.66 18.82 -17.89
C ALA A 66 -10.34 20.33 -17.78
N GLU A 67 -9.06 20.68 -17.73
CA GLU A 67 -8.60 22.07 -17.72
C GLU A 67 -9.00 22.79 -19.02
N LYS A 68 -8.83 22.14 -20.17
CA LYS A 68 -9.25 22.68 -21.47
C LYS A 68 -10.75 22.95 -21.52
N TRP A 69 -11.57 22.02 -21.01
CA TRP A 69 -13.02 22.22 -20.90
C TRP A 69 -13.38 23.36 -19.96
N GLN A 70 -12.66 23.50 -18.85
CA GLN A 70 -12.81 24.63 -17.93
C GLN A 70 -12.49 25.97 -18.62
N GLN A 71 -11.39 26.04 -19.37
CA GLN A 71 -11.02 27.23 -20.14
C GLN A 71 -12.06 27.59 -21.21
N GLU A 72 -12.61 26.60 -21.92
CA GLU A 72 -13.68 26.83 -22.91
C GLU A 72 -14.99 27.28 -22.26
N ALA A 73 -15.34 26.74 -21.08
CA ALA A 73 -16.51 27.15 -20.31
C ALA A 73 -16.39 28.59 -19.78
N LEU A 74 -15.18 29.01 -19.41
CA LEU A 74 -14.86 30.37 -18.98
C LEU A 74 -14.69 31.33 -20.15
N ARG A 75 -14.52 30.84 -21.38
CA ARG A 75 -14.36 31.68 -22.57
C ARG A 75 -15.58 32.60 -22.66
N PRO A 76 -15.40 33.94 -22.59
CA PRO A 76 -16.52 34.88 -22.59
C PRO A 76 -17.37 34.67 -23.84
N ARG A 77 -18.47 33.93 -23.69
CA ARG A 77 -19.49 33.76 -24.74
C ARG A 77 -20.15 35.12 -24.89
N LYS A 78 -19.61 35.95 -25.78
CA LYS A 78 -20.36 37.04 -26.43
C LYS A 78 -21.44 36.45 -27.36
N ARG A 79 -22.33 35.62 -26.82
CA ARG A 79 -23.69 35.50 -27.33
C ARG A 79 -24.45 36.51 -26.48
N GLY A 80 -24.97 37.56 -27.12
CA GLY A 80 -25.60 38.68 -26.42
C GLY A 80 -26.50 38.17 -25.29
N CYS A 81 -26.39 38.80 -24.12
CA CYS A 81 -27.40 38.71 -23.08
C CYS A 81 -28.76 38.79 -23.76
N ILE A 82 -29.48 37.67 -23.84
CA ILE A 82 -30.92 37.73 -23.96
C ILE A 82 -31.32 38.26 -22.59
N ALA A 83 -31.51 39.57 -22.50
CA ALA A 83 -32.09 40.21 -21.34
C ALA A 83 -33.49 39.59 -21.18
N LEU A 84 -33.59 38.58 -20.33
CA LEU A 84 -34.86 38.09 -19.81
C LEU A 84 -35.38 39.16 -18.84
N ASN A 85 -35.82 40.29 -19.40
CA ASN A 85 -36.63 41.24 -18.66
C ASN A 85 -37.95 40.53 -18.37
N THR A 86 -38.02 39.90 -17.20
CA THR A 86 -39.22 39.27 -16.69
C THR A 86 -40.17 40.39 -16.29
N ALA A 87 -41.06 40.77 -17.20
CA ALA A 87 -42.17 41.67 -16.89
C ALA A 87 -43.18 40.93 -16.02
N ILE A 88 -43.41 41.45 -14.82
CA ILE A 88 -44.44 41.01 -13.90
C ILE A 88 -45.81 41.32 -14.52
N ALA A 89 -46.50 40.24 -14.89
CA ALA A 89 -47.93 39.98 -14.77
C ALA A 89 -48.95 40.84 -15.56
N LYS A 90 -49.85 40.07 -16.20
CA LYS A 90 -51.24 40.34 -16.63
C LYS A 90 -51.39 41.13 -17.93
N THR A 91 -51.57 40.39 -19.02
CA THR A 91 -52.89 40.27 -19.69
C THR A 91 -52.83 39.19 -20.77
N THR A 92 -53.92 38.46 -20.88
CA THR A 92 -54.31 37.58 -22.00
C THR A 92 -53.98 38.17 -23.36
N SER A 93 -52.95 37.65 -24.04
CA SER A 93 -52.89 37.67 -25.49
C SER A 93 -52.16 36.43 -26.00
N SER A 94 -52.71 35.88 -27.08
CA SER A 94 -52.31 34.68 -27.82
C SER A 94 -50.80 34.52 -28.04
N PRO A 95 -50.30 33.27 -28.11
CA PRO A 95 -48.91 33.01 -28.45
C PRO A 95 -48.67 33.39 -29.91
N SER A 96 -47.90 34.46 -30.12
CA SER A 96 -47.39 34.81 -31.44
C SER A 96 -46.26 33.85 -31.81
N THR A 97 -46.50 33.07 -32.85
CA THR A 97 -45.61 32.11 -33.50
C THR A 97 -44.32 32.80 -33.94
N SER A 98 -43.30 32.78 -33.10
CA SER A 98 -41.94 33.18 -33.48
C SER A 98 -41.32 32.03 -34.27
N THR A 99 -41.21 32.23 -35.59
CA THR A 99 -40.49 31.32 -36.47
C THR A 99 -39.00 31.34 -36.12
N PRO A 100 -38.38 30.17 -35.83
CA PRO A 100 -36.94 30.10 -35.62
C PRO A 100 -36.23 30.53 -36.90
N LEU A 101 -35.35 31.53 -36.80
CA LEU A 101 -34.38 31.80 -37.85
C LEU A 101 -33.63 30.51 -38.17
N LYS A 102 -33.64 30.13 -39.44
CA LYS A 102 -32.99 28.95 -40.02
C LYS A 102 -31.55 28.84 -39.52
N SER A 103 -31.33 28.05 -38.46
CA SER A 103 -30.00 27.54 -38.17
C SER A 103 -29.56 26.73 -39.39
N PRO A 104 -28.29 26.80 -39.82
CA PRO A 104 -27.78 25.93 -40.87
C PRO A 104 -28.17 24.50 -40.49
N VAL A 105 -29.00 23.88 -41.32
CA VAL A 105 -29.30 22.46 -41.21
C VAL A 105 -27.98 21.76 -41.49
N MET A 106 -27.20 21.52 -40.43
CA MET A 106 -26.07 20.61 -40.52
C MET A 106 -26.69 19.28 -40.88
N SER A 107 -26.55 18.89 -42.15
CA SER A 107 -26.94 17.57 -42.62
C SER A 107 -26.10 16.57 -41.83
N VAL A 108 -26.72 16.00 -40.79
CA VAL A 108 -26.09 14.97 -40.00
C VAL A 108 -25.97 13.74 -40.88
N ASP A 109 -24.74 13.33 -41.17
CA ASP A 109 -24.49 12.11 -41.91
C ASP A 109 -24.87 10.89 -41.05
N LEU A 110 -26.09 10.39 -41.28
CA LEU A 110 -26.65 9.24 -40.56
C LEU A 110 -25.76 7.99 -40.67
N LYS A 111 -25.01 7.85 -41.78
CA LYS A 111 -24.09 6.72 -41.96
C LYS A 111 -22.94 6.79 -40.97
N LYS A 112 -22.35 7.99 -40.81
CA LYS A 112 -21.29 8.22 -39.82
C LYS A 112 -21.76 7.96 -38.40
N ILE A 113 -22.99 8.36 -38.04
CA ILE A 113 -23.55 8.06 -36.72
C ILE A 113 -23.71 6.56 -36.50
N SER A 114 -24.25 5.85 -37.50
CA SER A 114 -24.41 4.39 -37.43
C SER A 114 -23.06 3.68 -37.28
N ASP A 115 -22.05 4.10 -38.03
CA ASP A 115 -20.69 3.53 -37.95
C ASP A 115 -20.05 3.79 -36.58
N MET A 116 -20.20 5.00 -36.03
CA MET A 116 -19.73 5.33 -34.67
C MET A 116 -20.43 4.46 -33.61
N HIS A 117 -21.75 4.31 -33.71
CA HIS A 117 -22.52 3.49 -32.78
C HIS A 117 -22.08 2.01 -32.84
N ARG A 118 -21.85 1.48 -34.04
CA ARG A 118 -21.34 0.10 -34.21
C ARG A 118 -20.00 -0.08 -33.51
N LEU A 119 -19.05 0.85 -33.71
CA LEU A 119 -17.74 0.81 -33.06
C LEU A 119 -17.83 0.90 -31.54
N GLU A 120 -18.71 1.75 -31.01
CA GLU A 120 -18.96 1.85 -29.56
C GLU A 120 -19.50 0.55 -28.98
N VAL A 121 -20.46 -0.08 -29.66
CA VAL A 121 -21.03 -1.38 -29.25
C VAL A 121 -19.96 -2.47 -29.24
N GLU A 122 -19.18 -2.59 -30.32
CA GLU A 122 -18.09 -3.57 -30.43
C GLU A 122 -17.04 -3.38 -29.33
N THR A 123 -16.67 -2.13 -29.02
CA THR A 123 -15.73 -1.80 -27.94
C THR A 123 -16.29 -2.22 -26.58
N ILE A 124 -17.58 -1.98 -26.31
CA ILE A 124 -18.24 -2.37 -25.05
C ILE A 124 -18.28 -3.90 -24.92
N GLU A 125 -18.60 -4.60 -26.01
CA GLU A 125 -18.60 -6.07 -26.04
C GLU A 125 -17.21 -6.64 -25.78
N GLU A 126 -16.18 -6.11 -26.43
CA GLU A 126 -14.79 -6.54 -26.23
C GLU A 126 -14.34 -6.32 -24.78
N MET A 127 -14.65 -5.16 -24.19
CA MET A 127 -14.33 -4.88 -22.79
C MET A 127 -14.99 -5.88 -21.83
N ARG A 128 -16.26 -6.22 -22.05
CA ARG A 128 -16.99 -7.19 -21.21
C ARG A 128 -16.40 -8.59 -21.32
N ILE A 129 -16.04 -9.02 -22.53
CA ILE A 129 -15.40 -10.33 -22.76
C ILE A 129 -14.03 -10.38 -22.05
N ARG A 130 -13.23 -9.32 -22.19
CA ARG A 130 -11.93 -9.22 -21.53
C ARG A 130 -12.05 -9.26 -20.01
N GLU A 131 -12.98 -8.49 -19.44
CA GLU A 131 -13.23 -8.47 -17.99
C GLU A 131 -13.69 -9.85 -17.47
N PHE A 132 -14.61 -10.51 -18.19
CA PHE A 132 -15.10 -11.83 -17.82
C PHE A 132 -14.00 -12.89 -17.84
N ASN A 133 -13.14 -12.87 -18.86
CA ASN A 133 -12.00 -13.78 -18.93
C ASN A 133 -10.98 -13.51 -17.81
N ALA A 134 -10.68 -12.25 -17.51
CA ALA A 134 -9.77 -11.89 -16.42
C ALA A 134 -10.27 -12.38 -15.05
N ARG A 135 -11.59 -12.28 -14.78
CA ARG A 135 -12.18 -12.84 -13.56
C ARG A 135 -12.05 -14.35 -13.49
N ARG A 136 -12.33 -15.05 -14.61
CA ARG A 136 -12.20 -16.51 -14.68
C ARG A 136 -10.75 -16.97 -14.44
N GLU A 137 -9.77 -16.29 -15.04
CA GLU A 137 -8.35 -16.60 -14.84
C GLU A 137 -7.93 -16.39 -13.37
N ALA A 138 -8.37 -15.29 -12.75
CA ALA A 138 -8.12 -15.04 -11.34
C ALA A 138 -8.74 -16.12 -10.43
N GLU A 139 -9.95 -16.59 -10.73
CA GLU A 139 -10.60 -17.70 -10.01
C GLU A 139 -9.84 -19.01 -10.17
N GLN A 140 -9.38 -19.34 -11.38
CA GLN A 140 -8.57 -20.55 -11.63
C GLN A 140 -7.23 -20.49 -10.89
N ASP A 141 -6.58 -19.33 -10.84
CA ASP A 141 -5.32 -19.18 -10.12
C ASP A 141 -5.51 -19.25 -8.60
N LEU A 142 -6.60 -18.70 -8.07
CA LEU A 142 -6.99 -18.90 -6.68
C LEU A 142 -7.22 -20.38 -6.36
N GLU A 143 -7.88 -21.11 -7.25
CA GLU A 143 -8.11 -22.55 -7.09
C GLU A 143 -6.79 -23.34 -7.08
N LYS A 144 -5.87 -23.06 -8.00
CA LYS A 144 -4.53 -23.67 -8.02
C LYS A 144 -3.74 -23.36 -6.74
N VAL A 145 -3.83 -22.14 -6.22
CA VAL A 145 -3.14 -21.76 -4.97
C VAL A 145 -3.75 -22.51 -3.79
N LYS A 146 -5.08 -22.58 -3.70
CA LYS A 146 -5.78 -23.37 -2.67
C LYS A 146 -5.40 -24.84 -2.72
N GLU A 147 -5.32 -25.43 -3.92
CA GLU A 147 -4.89 -26.82 -4.09
C GLU A 147 -3.45 -27.03 -3.62
N LYS A 148 -2.52 -26.12 -3.95
CA LYS A 148 -1.14 -26.16 -3.48
C LYS A 148 -1.04 -26.08 -1.95
N ILE A 149 -1.83 -25.21 -1.31
CA ILE A 149 -1.90 -25.10 0.15
C ILE A 149 -2.41 -26.41 0.74
N ALA A 150 -3.55 -26.92 0.27
CA ALA A 150 -4.12 -28.18 0.73
C ALA A 150 -3.17 -29.38 0.53
N ARG A 151 -2.36 -29.36 -0.54
CA ARG A 151 -1.32 -30.37 -0.77
C ARG A 151 -0.19 -30.26 0.25
N MET A 152 0.32 -29.05 0.51
CA MET A 152 1.37 -28.83 1.53
C MET A 152 0.87 -29.19 2.92
N GLU A 153 -0.37 -28.85 3.27
CA GLU A 153 -0.98 -29.21 4.55
C GLU A 153 -1.08 -30.73 4.72
N ARG A 154 -1.48 -31.46 3.68
CA ARG A 154 -1.46 -32.94 3.69
C ARG A 154 -0.04 -33.48 3.84
N GLU A 155 0.94 -32.90 3.16
CA GLU A 155 2.34 -33.31 3.32
C GLU A 155 2.87 -33.03 4.73
N ILE A 156 2.49 -31.91 5.33
CA ILE A 156 2.83 -31.57 6.72
C ILE A 156 2.17 -32.57 7.70
N LEU A 157 0.91 -32.93 7.48
CA LEU A 157 0.21 -33.93 8.29
C LEU A 157 0.81 -35.34 8.16
N GLN A 158 1.26 -35.72 6.97
CA GLN A 158 1.89 -37.02 6.72
C GLN A 158 3.34 -37.09 7.21
N ARG A 159 4.07 -35.98 7.21
CA ARG A 159 5.38 -35.91 7.86
C ARG A 159 5.15 -35.98 9.37
N THR A 160 5.49 -37.13 9.95
CA THR A 160 5.53 -37.35 11.41
C THR A 160 6.10 -36.12 12.13
N PRO A 161 5.55 -35.72 13.30
CA PRO A 161 5.92 -34.49 14.00
C PRO A 161 7.43 -34.33 14.06
N ARG A 162 7.98 -33.58 13.10
CA ARG A 162 9.42 -33.46 12.95
C ARG A 162 9.86 -32.65 14.15
N SER A 163 10.70 -33.25 14.98
CA SER A 163 11.06 -32.72 16.29
C SER A 163 11.30 -31.21 16.20
N ASN A 164 10.70 -30.51 17.15
CA ASN A 164 10.83 -29.09 17.47
C ASN A 164 12.28 -28.60 17.69
N LEU A 165 13.28 -29.41 17.36
CA LEU A 165 14.71 -29.10 17.44
C LEU A 165 15.09 -27.91 16.57
N ARG A 166 14.53 -27.77 15.36
CA ARG A 166 14.88 -26.65 14.47
C ARG A 166 14.36 -25.31 15.00
N SER A 167 13.11 -25.30 15.49
CA SER A 167 12.55 -24.12 16.16
C SER A 167 13.33 -23.75 17.43
N LYS A 168 13.79 -24.75 18.19
CA LYS A 168 14.67 -24.53 19.36
C LYS A 168 16.06 -24.03 18.97
N MET A 169 16.59 -24.44 17.83
CA MET A 169 17.88 -23.93 17.33
C MET A 169 17.78 -22.47 16.88
N ASP A 170 16.70 -22.08 16.20
CA ASP A 170 16.48 -20.69 15.79
C ASP A 170 16.25 -19.77 17.00
N GLU A 171 15.59 -20.26 18.05
CA GLU A 171 15.44 -19.55 19.33
C GLU A 171 16.79 -19.40 20.08
N ALA A 172 17.65 -20.43 20.03
CA ALA A 172 18.97 -20.36 20.64
C ALA A 172 19.92 -19.38 19.92
N CYS A 173 19.77 -19.18 18.61
CA CYS A 173 20.58 -18.23 17.83
C CYS A 173 20.24 -16.75 18.09
N THR A 174 19.08 -16.45 18.68
CA THR A 174 18.68 -15.07 19.00
C THR A 174 18.92 -14.69 20.47
N GLY A 175 19.33 -15.65 21.31
CA GLY A 175 19.56 -15.44 22.74
C GLY A 175 21.03 -15.31 23.13
N LYS A 176 21.40 -14.13 23.65
CA LYS A 176 22.55 -13.85 24.53
C LYS A 176 23.93 -13.70 23.87
N GLY A 177 24.14 -12.53 23.27
CA GLY A 177 25.45 -11.90 23.08
C GLY A 177 25.69 -10.77 24.09
N LYS A 178 26.68 -10.99 24.94
CA LYS A 178 27.23 -10.18 26.04
C LYS A 178 27.42 -8.69 25.74
N GLU A 179 27.00 -7.87 26.71
CA GLU A 179 27.24 -6.45 26.96
C GLU A 179 28.66 -5.96 26.61
N LYS A 180 28.76 -4.98 25.69
CA LYS A 180 29.80 -3.94 25.64
C LYS A 180 29.27 -2.67 24.96
N MET A 181 29.49 -1.55 25.64
CA MET A 181 29.46 -0.15 25.20
C MET A 181 28.13 0.40 24.65
N ASP A 182 27.48 1.11 25.56
CA ASP A 182 26.86 2.42 25.37
C ASP A 182 27.40 3.21 24.15
N VAL A 183 26.54 3.99 23.50
CA VAL A 183 26.68 4.64 22.16
C VAL A 183 26.04 3.83 21.02
N ASP A 184 24.72 4.02 20.85
CA ASP A 184 23.83 3.76 19.68
C ASP A 184 22.43 3.24 20.05
N LYS A 185 21.96 3.54 21.26
CA LYS A 185 20.57 3.25 21.67
C LYS A 185 19.51 4.15 21.02
N SER A 186 19.90 5.20 20.28
CA SER A 186 18.92 6.15 19.72
C SER A 186 18.28 5.70 18.41
N VAL A 187 18.90 4.80 17.63
CA VAL A 187 18.41 4.44 16.29
C VAL A 187 17.38 3.31 16.30
N ALA A 188 17.42 2.42 17.30
CA ALA A 188 16.42 1.36 17.46
C ALA A 188 15.05 1.92 17.88
N ASP A 189 15.05 2.93 18.75
CA ASP A 189 13.84 3.56 19.28
C ASP A 189 12.97 4.21 18.20
N ASP A 190 13.56 4.76 17.14
CA ASP A 190 12.80 5.51 16.14
C ASP A 190 11.89 4.61 15.28
N LYS A 191 12.31 3.36 15.04
CA LYS A 191 11.46 2.37 14.34
C LYS A 191 10.28 1.93 15.22
N GLU A 192 10.51 1.73 16.51
CA GLU A 192 9.46 1.35 17.45
C GLU A 192 8.45 2.49 17.65
N LYS A 193 8.93 3.73 17.80
CA LYS A 193 8.10 4.94 17.82
C LYS A 193 7.24 5.07 16.54
N GLU A 194 7.82 4.78 15.37
CA GLU A 194 7.09 4.85 14.10
C GLU A 194 5.99 3.77 14.01
N VAL A 195 6.27 2.54 14.44
CA VAL A 195 5.29 1.45 14.48
C VAL A 195 4.16 1.78 15.45
N PHE A 196 4.49 2.25 16.65
CA PHE A 196 3.51 2.68 17.66
C PHE A 196 2.63 3.82 17.12
N ALA A 197 3.23 4.84 16.49
CA ALA A 197 2.48 5.95 15.90
C ALA A 197 1.52 5.49 14.78
N LYS A 198 1.93 4.50 13.96
CA LYS A 198 1.08 3.91 12.91
C LYS A 198 -0.10 3.13 13.50
N GLU A 199 0.12 2.38 14.58
CA GLU A 199 -0.94 1.63 15.26
C GLU A 199 -1.96 2.55 15.93
N GLU A 200 -1.49 3.58 16.64
CA GLU A 200 -2.34 4.59 17.25
C GLU A 200 -3.19 5.34 16.21
N ARG A 201 -2.60 5.73 15.06
CA ARG A 201 -3.36 6.32 13.94
C ARG A 201 -4.45 5.42 13.40
N LYS A 202 -4.24 4.09 13.37
CA LYS A 202 -5.27 3.13 12.95
C LYS A 202 -6.40 3.04 13.98
N SER A 203 -6.09 3.07 15.27
CA SER A 203 -7.10 3.06 16.34
C SER A 203 -8.01 4.29 16.30
N LEU A 204 -7.46 5.43 15.86
CA LEU A 204 -8.18 6.70 15.70
C LEU A 204 -8.83 6.85 14.31
N ARG A 205 -8.85 5.81 13.48
CA ARG A 205 -9.49 5.82 12.16
C ARG A 205 -10.93 5.34 12.26
N GLY A 206 -11.89 6.27 12.23
CA GLY A 206 -13.32 5.97 12.33
C GLY A 206 -14.10 6.50 13.57
N PRO A 207 -13.50 7.06 14.63
CA PRO A 207 -14.28 7.73 15.66
C PRO A 207 -15.02 8.95 15.09
N THR A 208 -16.21 9.22 15.65
CA THR A 208 -16.96 10.44 15.36
C THR A 208 -16.24 11.67 15.93
N LYS A 209 -16.60 12.86 15.43
CA LYS A 209 -16.04 14.14 15.91
C LYS A 209 -16.15 14.29 17.43
N ASP A 210 -17.30 13.93 17.99
CA ASP A 210 -17.56 14.07 19.44
C ASP A 210 -16.69 13.11 20.26
N ALA A 211 -16.44 11.89 19.76
CA ALA A 211 -15.52 10.95 20.39
C ALA A 211 -14.08 11.47 20.39
N LEU A 212 -13.64 12.11 19.30
CA LEU A 212 -12.33 12.75 19.24
C LEU A 212 -12.23 13.92 20.22
N VAL A 213 -13.26 14.76 20.33
CA VAL A 213 -13.30 15.87 21.31
C VAL A 213 -13.21 15.33 22.74
N ALA A 214 -13.93 14.25 23.07
CA ALA A 214 -13.84 13.62 24.38
C ALA A 214 -12.43 13.07 24.69
N ILE A 215 -11.70 12.56 23.70
CA ILE A 215 -10.29 12.14 23.87
C ILE A 215 -9.38 13.36 24.08
N CYS A 216 -9.64 14.46 23.37
CA CYS A 216 -8.90 15.71 23.52
C CYS A 216 -9.02 16.29 24.92
N ASP A 217 -10.24 16.34 25.46
CA ASP A 217 -10.49 16.86 26.81
C ASP A 217 -9.83 15.99 27.88
N LYS A 218 -9.81 14.66 27.67
CA LYS A 218 -9.15 13.71 28.58
C LYS A 218 -7.62 13.81 28.55
N GLU A 219 -7.04 14.05 27.38
CA GLU A 219 -5.58 14.12 27.19
C GLU A 219 -5.02 15.55 27.27
N GLY A 220 -5.87 16.57 27.41
CA GLY A 220 -5.46 17.97 27.45
C GLY A 220 -4.97 18.52 26.12
N VAL A 221 -5.38 17.93 24.99
CA VAL A 221 -4.96 18.34 23.63
C VAL A 221 -5.98 19.33 23.05
N LYS A 222 -5.54 20.50 22.57
CA LYS A 222 -6.44 21.50 21.97
C LYS A 222 -7.02 21.03 20.63
N TYR A 223 -8.35 21.09 20.48
CA TYR A 223 -9.02 20.79 19.22
C TYR A 223 -8.74 21.85 18.15
N VAL A 224 -8.19 21.43 17.00
CA VAL A 224 -7.90 22.33 15.84
C VAL A 224 -8.64 21.87 14.57
N GLY A 225 -8.74 20.56 14.35
CA GLY A 225 -9.42 19.96 13.21
C GLY A 225 -9.19 18.45 13.17
N VAL A 226 -10.06 17.69 12.50
CA VAL A 226 -10.08 16.22 12.59
C VAL A 226 -8.77 15.56 12.15
N LYS A 227 -8.11 16.03 11.09
CA LYS A 227 -6.82 15.48 10.66
C LYS A 227 -5.70 15.86 11.66
N GLN A 228 -5.62 17.14 11.99
CA GLN A 228 -4.57 17.67 12.88
C GLN A 228 -4.66 17.09 14.30
N ILE A 229 -5.87 16.83 14.79
CA ILE A 229 -6.08 16.33 16.15
C ILE A 229 -5.64 14.88 16.31
N VAL A 230 -5.85 14.05 15.28
CA VAL A 230 -5.35 12.67 15.26
C VAL A 230 -3.82 12.69 15.37
N ASP A 231 -3.14 13.54 14.60
CA ASP A 231 -1.68 13.66 14.67
C ASP A 231 -1.21 14.22 16.03
N ASN A 232 -1.92 15.20 16.60
CA ASN A 232 -1.58 15.75 17.91
C ASN A 232 -1.76 14.73 19.05
N ILE A 233 -2.83 13.93 19.02
CA ILE A 233 -3.07 12.84 19.99
C ILE A 233 -1.97 11.78 19.87
N VAL A 234 -1.64 11.37 18.64
CA VAL A 234 -0.58 10.38 18.40
C VAL A 234 0.76 10.91 18.89
N ALA A 235 1.12 12.16 18.57
CA ALA A 235 2.35 12.77 19.05
C ALA A 235 2.40 12.86 20.58
N HIS A 236 1.27 13.20 21.22
CA HIS A 236 1.15 13.23 22.68
C HIS A 236 1.34 11.84 23.30
N ARG A 237 0.69 10.81 22.77
CA ARG A 237 0.83 9.41 23.23
C ARG A 237 2.24 8.87 23.00
N VAL A 238 2.86 9.15 21.85
CA VAL A 238 4.26 8.79 21.57
C VAL A 238 5.20 9.47 22.56
N LYS A 239 5.05 10.77 22.81
CA LYS A 239 5.87 11.50 23.80
C LYS A 239 5.70 10.94 25.22
N LYS A 240 4.49 10.47 25.56
CA LYS A 240 4.18 9.86 26.85
C LYS A 240 4.75 8.44 26.99
N ALA A 241 4.71 7.64 25.94
CA ALA A 241 5.24 6.27 25.93
C ALA A 241 6.77 6.22 25.80
N PHE A 242 7.33 7.19 25.08
CA PHE A 242 8.77 7.33 24.83
C PHE A 242 9.24 8.69 25.35
N PRO A 243 9.33 8.89 26.69
CA PRO A 243 9.84 10.12 27.24
C PRO A 243 11.28 10.34 26.73
N PRO A 244 11.62 11.55 26.26
CA PRO A 244 13.01 11.84 25.92
C PRO A 244 13.85 11.58 27.17
N ALA A 245 14.97 10.88 27.03
CA ALA A 245 15.90 10.62 28.13
C ALA A 245 16.39 11.96 28.70
N SER A 246 15.66 12.49 29.67
CA SER A 246 16.07 13.65 30.43
C SER A 246 17.23 13.18 31.30
N VAL A 247 18.41 13.71 31.03
CA VAL A 247 19.51 13.74 31.99
C VAL A 247 18.93 14.31 33.28
N GLU A 248 18.80 13.48 34.32
CA GLU A 248 18.47 13.92 35.66
C GLU A 248 19.60 14.84 36.14
N VAL A 249 19.47 16.14 35.90
CA VAL A 249 20.19 17.14 36.66
C VAL A 249 19.50 17.18 38.02
N SER A 250 20.10 16.54 39.02
CA SER A 250 19.75 16.75 40.42
C SER A 250 19.91 18.23 40.75
N GLU A 251 18.81 18.98 40.75
CA GLU A 251 18.72 20.23 41.50
C GLU A 251 18.51 19.84 42.97
N ASP A 252 19.63 19.63 43.67
CA ASP A 252 19.68 19.66 45.13
C ASP A 252 19.24 21.05 45.61
N GLN A 253 18.01 21.09 46.13
CA GLN A 253 17.67 21.62 47.45
C GLN A 253 18.60 22.72 48.01
N ALA A 254 18.14 23.97 47.96
CA ALA A 254 18.50 24.96 48.97
C ALA A 254 17.22 25.62 49.52
N ASP A 255 17.01 25.35 50.81
CA ASP A 255 15.86 25.70 51.62
C ASP A 255 15.62 27.21 51.80
N THR A 256 14.36 27.43 52.15
CA THR A 256 13.65 28.63 52.59
C THR A 256 14.38 29.52 53.62
N VAL A 257 14.32 30.85 53.43
CA VAL A 257 14.05 31.88 54.48
C VAL A 257 13.37 33.04 53.73
N GLY A 258 12.07 33.29 53.84
CA GLY A 258 11.45 33.99 54.97
C GLY A 258 11.69 35.49 54.86
N GLU A 259 10.64 36.30 54.70
CA GLU A 259 10.35 37.47 55.58
C GLU A 259 9.29 38.40 54.98
N LYS A 260 8.28 38.68 55.80
CA LYS A 260 7.17 39.60 55.58
C LYS A 260 7.67 41.05 55.62
N SER A 261 7.18 41.92 54.75
CA SER A 261 7.08 43.37 55.02
C SER A 261 6.12 44.02 54.02
N SER A 262 4.87 44.31 54.39
CA SER A 262 4.38 45.56 54.99
C SER A 262 4.27 46.76 54.03
N ARG A 263 3.04 47.31 53.97
CA ARG A 263 2.65 48.69 53.58
C ARG A 263 2.87 49.07 52.10
N THR A 264 1.98 49.82 51.45
CA THR A 264 1.02 50.85 51.91
C THR A 264 -0.09 50.98 50.87
#